data_AF-A0A7C1KK71-F1
#
_entry.id   AF-A0A7C1KK71-F1
#
_cell.length_a   1.000
_cell.length_b   1.000
_cell.length_c   1.000
_cell.angle_alpha   90.00
_cell.angle_beta   90.00
_cell.angle_gamma   90.00
#
_symmetry.space_group_name_H-M   'P 1'
#
loop_
_entity.id
_entity.type
_entity.pdbx_description
1 polymer ?
#
loop_
_entity_poly.entity_id
_entity_poly.type
_entity_poly.pdbx_seq_one_letter_code
_entity_poly.pdbx_strand_id
1 'polypeptide(L)'
;MEYNINLKRYRELQSIQHNRCAICNTPRGMQSSKGRLCVDHDKNTNKVRGLLCGSCNIALGGFQHSVDVLYSAIKYLKLNGNT
;
A
#
# COMPACT_ATOMS: atom_id res chain seq x y z
N MET A 1 -6.17 -11.87 9.07
CA MET A 1 -5.87 -11.32 10.40
C MET A 1 -6.46 -9.92 10.45
N GLU A 2 -7.42 -9.73 11.36
CA GLU A 2 -8.05 -8.44 11.63
C GLU A 2 -7.01 -7.48 12.21
N TYR A 3 -6.79 -6.35 11.55
CA TYR A 3 -5.94 -5.31 12.11
C TYR A 3 -6.81 -4.33 12.89
N ASN A 4 -6.42 -4.10 14.15
CA ASN A 4 -7.05 -3.25 15.15
C ASN A 4 -6.96 -1.76 14.81
N ILE A 5 -7.44 -1.37 13.64
CA ILE A 5 -7.77 0.03 13.40
C ILE A 5 -9.28 0.14 13.55
N ASN A 6 -9.71 0.93 14.54
CA ASN A 6 -11.12 1.21 14.65
C ASN A 6 -11.60 1.95 13.38
N LEU A 7 -12.90 1.86 13.12
CA LEU A 7 -13.51 2.46 11.93
C LEU A 7 -13.24 3.97 11.82
N LYS A 8 -13.11 4.66 12.97
CA LYS A 8 -12.78 6.09 13.03
C LYS A 8 -11.40 6.35 12.41
N ARG A 9 -10.37 5.60 12.81
CA ARG A 9 -9.01 5.73 12.28
C ARG A 9 -8.93 5.38 10.80
N TYR A 10 -9.68 4.37 10.36
CA TYR A 10 -9.80 4.06 8.93
C TYR A 10 -10.36 5.26 8.15
N ARG A 11 -11.44 5.87 8.63
CA ARG A 11 -12.07 7.03 7.99
C ARG A 11 -11.18 8.27 8.00
N GLU A 12 -10.43 8.51 9.07
CA GLU A 12 -9.41 9.56 9.13
C GLU A 12 -8.37 9.38 8.03
N LEU A 13 -7.82 8.16 7.89
CA LEU A 13 -6.86 7.85 6.83
C LEU A 13 -7.49 7.97 5.44
N GLN A 14 -8.74 7.56 5.25
CA GLN A 14 -9.46 7.78 4.00
C GLN A 14 -9.58 9.28 3.68
N SER A 15 -9.88 10.12 4.67
CA SER A 15 -10.01 11.56 4.48
C SER A 15 -8.67 12.20 4.13
N ILE A 16 -7.60 11.88 4.88
CA ILE A 16 -6.25 12.39 4.66
C ILE A 16 -5.72 11.96 3.28
N GLN A 17 -5.98 10.72 2.87
CA GLN A 17 -5.54 10.19 1.58
C GLN A 17 -6.52 10.48 0.43
N HIS A 18 -7.54 11.31 0.65
CA HIS A 18 -8.58 11.62 -0.36
C HIS A 18 -9.18 10.35 -1.01
N ASN A 19 -9.35 9.30 -0.21
CA ASN A 19 -9.88 7.99 -0.60
C ASN A 19 -9.09 7.33 -1.76
N ARG A 20 -7.76 7.52 -1.77
CA ARG A 20 -6.82 6.99 -2.77
C ARG A 20 -5.72 6.15 -2.13
N CYS A 21 -5.12 5.29 -2.94
CA CYS A 21 -3.95 4.50 -2.55
C CYS A 21 -2.77 5.43 -2.21
N ALA A 22 -2.11 5.22 -1.06
CA ALA A 22 -0.94 6.02 -0.66
C ALA A 22 0.30 5.82 -1.55
N ILE A 23 0.34 4.76 -2.38
CA ILE A 23 1.46 4.47 -3.28
C ILE A 23 1.17 4.94 -4.71
N CYS A 24 0.12 4.40 -5.35
CA CYS A 24 -0.16 4.68 -6.77
C CYS A 24 -1.19 5.79 -7.01
N ASN A 25 -1.77 6.36 -5.95
CA ASN A 25 -2.78 7.42 -6.01
C ASN A 25 -4.10 7.08 -6.74
N THR A 26 -4.31 5.80 -7.10
CA THR A 26 -5.54 5.33 -7.73
C THR A 26 -6.72 5.42 -6.75
N PRO A 27 -7.90 5.90 -7.19
CA PRO A 27 -9.11 5.93 -6.37
C PRO A 27 -9.55 4.55 -5.89
N ARG A 28 -10.23 4.52 -4.74
CA ARG A 28 -11.00 3.37 -4.25
C ARG A 28 -11.91 2.83 -5.37
N GLY A 29 -11.88 1.52 -5.60
CA GLY A 29 -12.84 0.83 -6.49
C GLY A 29 -12.30 0.33 -7.83
N MET A 30 -11.18 0.86 -8.35
CA MET A 30 -10.66 0.39 -9.65
C MET A 30 -9.83 -0.91 -9.56
N GLN A 31 -9.36 -1.32 -8.37
CA GLN A 31 -8.35 -2.38 -8.23
C GLN A 31 -8.56 -3.34 -7.04
N SER A 32 -9.72 -3.31 -6.37
CA SER A 32 -10.01 -4.23 -5.26
C SER A 32 -11.41 -4.83 -5.43
N SER A 33 -11.53 -6.15 -5.36
CA SER A 33 -12.78 -6.91 -5.58
C SER A 33 -13.91 -6.56 -4.59
N LYS A 34 -13.61 -5.86 -3.49
CA LYS A 34 -14.59 -5.35 -2.49
C LYS A 34 -14.66 -3.82 -2.43
N GLY A 35 -14.03 -3.15 -3.39
CA GLY A 35 -13.97 -1.69 -3.46
C GLY A 35 -13.43 -1.01 -2.21
N ARG A 36 -12.58 -1.63 -1.37
CA ARG A 36 -12.00 -0.99 -0.16
C ARG A 36 -10.48 -1.00 -0.26
N LEU A 37 -9.85 0.07 0.20
CA LEU A 37 -8.40 0.09 0.36
C LEU A 37 -8.01 -0.79 1.56
N CYS A 38 -6.92 -1.54 1.40
CA CYS A 38 -6.30 -2.38 2.40
C CYS A 38 -5.55 -1.51 3.42
N VAL A 39 -5.60 -1.90 4.69
CA VAL A 39 -4.78 -1.26 5.73
C VAL A 39 -3.38 -1.85 5.68
N ASP A 40 -2.40 -1.04 5.29
CA ASP A 40 -1.00 -1.40 5.32
C ASP A 40 -0.38 -1.02 6.67
N HIS A 41 0.41 -1.93 7.22
CA HIS A 41 1.03 -1.80 8.53
C HIS A 41 2.40 -2.47 8.52
N ASP A 42 3.28 -1.98 9.38
CA ASP A 42 4.57 -2.61 9.64
C ASP A 42 4.36 -3.90 10.44
N LYS A 43 4.93 -5.01 9.94
CA LYS A 43 4.74 -6.36 10.52
C LYS A 43 5.40 -6.55 11.88
N ASN A 44 6.39 -5.72 12.23
CA ASN A 44 7.16 -5.85 13.47
C ASN A 44 6.59 -4.98 14.58
N THR A 45 6.14 -3.77 14.24
CA THR A 45 5.68 -2.75 15.18
C THR A 45 4.16 -2.62 15.23
N ASN A 46 3.43 -3.27 14.31
CA ASN A 46 2.00 -3.09 14.08
C ASN A 46 1.59 -1.63 13.78
N LYS A 47 2.54 -0.74 13.47
CA LYS A 47 2.25 0.66 13.12
C LYS A 47 1.58 0.70 11.75
N VAL A 48 0.39 1.30 11.71
CA VAL A 48 -0.34 1.57 10.46
C VAL A 48 0.44 2.59 9.64
N ARG A 49 0.76 2.25 8.39
CA ARG A 49 1.45 3.12 7.44
C ARG A 49 0.47 3.91 6.59
N GLY A 50 -0.63 3.28 6.16
CA GLY A 50 -1.66 3.94 5.37
C GLY A 50 -2.64 2.97 4.71
N LEU A 51 -3.46 3.49 3.80
CA LEU A 51 -4.39 2.71 3.00
C LEU A 51 -3.85 2.50 1.58
N LEU A 52 -3.81 1.24 1.12
CA LEU A 52 -3.30 0.86 -0.19
C LEU A 52 -4.38 0.17 -1.04
N CYS A 53 -4.27 0.25 -2.36
CA CYS A 53 -5.03 -0.65 -3.23
C CYS A 53 -4.51 -2.10 -3.09
N GLY A 54 -5.31 -3.08 -3.52
CA GLY A 54 -4.94 -4.50 -3.42
C GLY A 54 -3.62 -4.80 -4.14
N SER A 55 -3.43 -4.30 -5.36
CA SER A 55 -2.23 -4.50 -6.16
C SER A 55 -0.97 -3.97 -5.48
N CYS A 56 -0.99 -2.72 -4.98
CA CYS A 56 0.15 -2.15 -4.27
C CYS A 56 0.44 -2.88 -2.96
N ASN A 57 -0.60 -3.27 -2.21
CA ASN A 57 -0.43 -4.01 -0.96
C ASN A 57 0.24 -5.39 -1.20
N ILE A 58 -0.20 -6.10 -2.24
CA ILE A 58 0.40 -7.39 -2.65
C ILE A 58 1.84 -7.19 -3.13
N ALA A 59 2.09 -6.21 -4.02
CA ALA A 59 3.43 -5.94 -4.53
C ALA A 59 4.42 -5.59 -3.41
N LEU A 60 4.01 -4.72 -2.47
CA LEU A 60 4.84 -4.36 -1.32
C LEU A 60 5.15 -5.56 -0.42
N GLY A 61 4.17 -6.46 -0.24
CA GLY A 61 4.37 -7.74 0.44
C GLY A 61 5.31 -8.69 -0.31
N GLY A 62 5.26 -8.71 -1.64
CA GLY A 62 6.16 -9.48 -2.51
C GLY A 62 7.63 -9.04 -2.40
N PHE A 63 7.86 -7.75 -2.16
CA PHE A 63 9.18 -7.21 -1.81
C PHE A 63 9.53 -7.34 -0.32
N GLN A 64 8.75 -8.11 0.44
CA GLN A 64 8.94 -8.38 1.87
C GLN A 64 9.02 -7.11 2.74
N HIS A 65 8.44 -6.00 2.27
CA HIS A 65 8.61 -4.68 2.89
C HIS A 65 10.08 -4.23 3.06
N SER A 66 11.02 -4.80 2.29
CA SER A 66 12.44 -4.43 2.34
C SER A 66 12.72 -3.22 1.44
N VAL A 67 13.23 -2.15 2.05
CA VAL A 67 13.67 -0.95 1.34
C VAL A 67 14.81 -1.29 0.37
N ASP A 68 15.74 -2.17 0.76
CA ASP A 68 16.88 -2.56 -0.07
C ASP A 68 16.45 -3.31 -1.33
N VAL A 69 15.46 -4.20 -1.21
CA VAL A 69 14.90 -4.94 -2.34
C VAL A 69 14.14 -3.99 -3.27
N LEU A 70 13.34 -3.07 -2.73
CA LEU A 70 12.64 -2.05 -3.52
C LEU A 70 13.61 -1.15 -4.28
N TYR A 71 14.70 -0.72 -3.63
CA TYR A 71 15.74 0.07 -4.27
C TYR A 71 16.45 -0.69 -5.40
N SER A 72 16.69 -2.00 -5.19
CA SER A 72 17.24 -2.88 -6.22
C SER A 72 16.28 -3.05 -7.40
N ALA A 73 14.97 -3.15 -7.16
CA ALA A 73 13.95 -3.19 -8.21
C ALA A 73 13.94 -1.90 -9.05
N ILE A 74 14.06 -0.73 -8.41
CA ILE A 74 14.18 0.56 -9.12
C ILE A 74 15.43 0.56 -10.02
N LYS A 75 16.59 0.14 -9.49
CA LYS A 75 17.83 0.05 -10.27
C LYS A 75 17.68 -0.90 -11.46
N TYR A 76 17.09 -2.07 -11.23
CA TYR A 76 16.85 -3.06 -12.28
C TYR A 76 16.03 -2.49 -13.42
N LEU A 77 14.92 -1.78 -13.12
CA LEU A 77 14.09 -1.12 -14.13
C LEU A 77 14.83 -0.02 -14.88
N LYS A 78 15.62 0.81 -14.19
CA LYS A 78 16.41 1.87 -14.84
C LYS A 78 17.48 1.33 -15.79
N LEU A 79 18.04 0.16 -15.51
CA LEU A 79 19.09 -0.46 -16.32
C LEU A 79 18.53 -1.28 -17.50
N ASN A 80 17.29 -1.78 -17.40
CA ASN A 80 16.73 -2.74 -18.36
C ASN A 80 15.42 -2.28 -19.03
N GLY A 81 14.87 -1.13 -18.64
CA GLY A 81 13.63 -0.58 -19.18
C GLY A 81 13.89 0.59 -20.13
N ASN A 82 13.37 0.50 -21.36
CA ASN A 82 13.18 1.68 -22.21
C ASN A 82 12.03 2.50 -21.59
N THR A 83 12.36 3.65 -21.00
CA THR A 83 11.37 4.68 -20.60
C THR A 83 10.64 5.25 -21.80
#